data_AF-A0A1Q2SM20-F1
#
_entry.id   AF-A0A1Q2SM20-F1
#
_cell.length_a   1.000
_cell.length_b   1.000
_cell.length_c   1.000
_cell.angle_alpha   90.00
_cell.angle_beta   90.00
_cell.angle_gamma   90.00
#
_symmetry.space_group_name_H-M   'P 1'
#
loop_
_entity.id
_entity.type
_entity.pdbx_description
1 polymer ?
#
loop_
_entity_poly.entity_id
_entity_poly.type
_entity_poly.pdbx_seq_one_letter_code
_entity_poly.pdbx_strand_id
1 'polypeptide(L)'
;MRNKQIIVFIIAALKFNANAVAHDQVGSLGEDASATDYYLVMCSTSPGGETGLLRTQILDATTTAGGGKISVVSQFQNETMIKAATASDPNRLDDQPGPAAILPGANGAFNVFVHKLKEGPKNYQLTYHCMTSEGSHTGTSLTTIQDQ
;
A
#
# COMPACT_ATOMS: atom_id res chain seq x y z
N MET A 1 43.43 49.21 15.83
CA MET A 1 43.09 48.88 14.43
C MET A 1 42.47 47.48 14.42
N ARG A 2 41.35 47.37 13.72
CA ARG A 2 40.36 46.27 13.74
C ARG A 2 40.75 45.15 12.77
N ASN A 3 40.15 43.96 12.96
CA ASN A 3 39.87 42.88 11.99
C ASN A 3 40.87 41.71 11.92
N LYS A 4 40.45 40.46 11.69
CA LYS A 4 39.13 39.80 11.57
C LYS A 4 39.43 38.30 11.58
N GLN A 5 38.83 37.52 12.48
CA GLN A 5 38.80 36.06 12.31
C GLN A 5 37.59 35.71 11.45
N ILE A 6 37.84 35.08 10.30
CA ILE A 6 36.81 34.58 9.39
C ILE A 6 36.38 33.23 9.93
N ILE A 7 35.18 33.16 10.50
CA ILE A 7 34.55 31.89 10.89
C ILE A 7 33.74 31.40 9.69
N VAL A 8 34.19 30.29 9.09
CA VAL A 8 33.46 29.59 8.04
C VAL A 8 32.46 28.64 8.71
N PHE A 9 31.17 28.94 8.59
CA PHE A 9 30.09 28.04 8.98
C PHE A 9 29.82 27.05 7.83
N ILE A 10 30.23 25.80 8.00
CA ILE A 10 29.82 24.70 7.13
C ILE A 10 28.40 24.30 7.58
N ILE A 11 27.40 24.66 6.79
CA ILE A 11 26.02 24.18 6.98
C ILE A 11 25.97 22.74 6.48
N ALA A 12 25.99 21.79 7.40
CA ALA A 12 25.69 20.39 7.09
C ALA A 12 24.20 20.27 6.76
N ALA A 13 23.85 20.00 5.50
CA ALA A 13 22.50 19.69 5.09
C ALA A 13 22.09 18.32 5.65
N LEU A 14 21.39 18.32 6.79
CA LEU A 14 20.72 17.13 7.31
C LEU A 14 19.55 16.79 6.38
N LYS A 15 19.69 15.71 5.61
CA LYS A 15 18.57 15.11 4.90
C LYS A 15 17.59 14.57 5.94
N PHE A 16 16.48 15.28 6.14
CA PHE A 16 15.33 14.75 6.87
C PHE A 16 14.79 13.55 6.08
N ASN A 17 15.06 12.34 6.56
CA ASN A 17 14.33 11.15 6.12
C ASN A 17 12.96 11.23 6.79
N ALA A 18 11.94 11.65 6.05
CA ALA A 18 10.57 11.52 6.51
C ALA A 18 10.33 10.02 6.76
N ASN A 19 9.97 9.67 8.00
CA ASN A 19 9.63 8.29 8.35
C ASN A 19 8.53 7.83 7.40
N ALA A 20 8.86 6.85 6.57
CA ALA A 20 7.93 6.16 5.71
C ALA A 20 6.93 5.38 6.58
N VAL A 21 5.79 5.99 6.90
CA VAL A 21 4.69 5.25 7.55
C VAL A 21 4.10 4.32 6.50
N ALA A 22 4.24 3.02 6.74
CA ALA A 22 3.45 2.04 6.01
C ALA A 22 2.01 2.16 6.46
N HIS A 23 1.09 2.26 5.49
CA HIS A 23 -0.32 2.21 5.82
C HIS A 23 -0.73 0.75 5.78
N ASP A 24 -1.19 0.26 6.92
CA ASP A 24 -1.70 -1.09 7.07
C ASP A 24 -3.22 -1.05 7.28
N GLN A 25 -3.91 -2.00 6.67
CA GLN A 25 -5.32 -2.28 6.89
C GLN A 25 -5.44 -3.72 7.31
N VAL A 26 -5.93 -3.94 8.53
CA VAL A 26 -6.26 -5.27 9.04
C VAL A 26 -7.73 -5.53 8.75
N GLY A 27 -8.05 -6.71 8.23
CA GLY A 27 -9.41 -7.10 7.91
C GLY A 27 -9.63 -8.60 8.05
N SER A 28 -10.87 -9.01 7.84
CA SER A 28 -11.26 -10.41 7.87
C SER A 28 -12.32 -10.68 6.80
N LEU A 29 -12.11 -11.74 6.04
CA LEU A 29 -13.08 -12.26 5.09
C LEU A 29 -13.93 -13.38 5.69
N GLY A 30 -15.23 -13.36 5.42
CA GLY A 30 -16.22 -14.29 5.96
C GLY A 30 -16.13 -15.72 5.39
N GLU A 31 -17.13 -16.55 5.67
CA GLU A 31 -17.14 -17.96 5.22
C GLU A 31 -17.21 -18.10 3.69
N ASP A 32 -18.02 -17.27 3.02
CA ASP A 32 -18.35 -17.43 1.59
C ASP A 32 -17.13 -17.34 0.67
N ALA A 33 -17.06 -18.18 -0.37
CA ALA A 33 -15.97 -18.13 -1.34
C ALA A 33 -15.91 -16.82 -2.15
N SER A 34 -16.97 -16.01 -2.16
CA SER A 34 -17.07 -14.72 -2.85
C SER A 34 -16.78 -13.51 -1.97
N ALA A 35 -16.51 -13.73 -0.69
CA ALA A 35 -16.00 -12.72 0.23
C ALA A 35 -14.93 -11.84 -0.43
N THR A 36 -15.28 -10.57 -0.63
CA THR A 36 -14.41 -9.49 -1.07
C THR A 36 -14.59 -8.19 -0.24
N ASP A 37 -13.52 -7.72 0.40
CA ASP A 37 -13.42 -6.34 0.90
C ASP A 37 -13.10 -5.41 -0.26
N TYR A 38 -13.63 -4.20 -0.22
CA TYR A 38 -13.34 -3.15 -1.19
C TYR A 38 -12.95 -1.85 -0.49
N TYR A 39 -11.77 -1.37 -0.84
CA TYR A 39 -11.18 -0.13 -0.38
C TYR A 39 -10.95 0.85 -1.53
N LEU A 40 -11.07 2.13 -1.20
CA LEU A 40 -10.58 3.20 -2.03
C LEU A 40 -9.29 3.75 -1.41
N VAL A 41 -8.15 3.50 -2.05
CA VAL A 41 -6.88 4.11 -1.66
C VAL A 41 -6.73 5.42 -2.42
N MET A 42 -6.67 6.53 -1.69
CA MET A 42 -6.51 7.87 -2.26
C MET A 42 -5.04 8.30 -2.19
N CYS A 43 -4.46 8.56 -3.35
CA CYS A 43 -3.11 9.07 -3.49
C CYS A 43 -3.12 10.57 -3.76
N SER A 44 -2.25 11.32 -3.07
CA SER A 44 -2.16 12.78 -3.17
C SER A 44 -0.72 13.27 -3.05
N THR A 45 -0.50 14.56 -3.34
CA THR A 45 0.84 15.13 -3.41
C THR A 45 1.51 15.40 -2.06
N SER A 46 0.75 15.47 -0.96
CA SER A 46 1.30 15.82 0.35
C SER A 46 1.36 14.59 1.26
N PRO A 47 2.53 14.18 1.79
CA PRO A 47 3.75 15.00 1.94
C PRO A 47 4.89 14.78 0.91
N GLY A 48 4.70 14.04 -0.18
CA GLY A 48 5.82 13.44 -0.95
C GLY A 48 6.01 13.82 -2.42
N GLY A 49 5.20 14.72 -2.97
CA GLY A 49 5.17 15.03 -4.40
C GLY A 49 4.21 14.16 -5.21
N GLU A 50 4.29 14.26 -6.54
CA GLU A 50 3.40 13.55 -7.46
C GLU A 50 3.49 12.02 -7.33
N THR A 51 2.34 11.37 -7.13
CA THR A 51 2.27 9.89 -7.11
C THR A 51 2.51 9.34 -8.51
N GLY A 52 3.38 8.34 -8.63
CA GLY A 52 3.59 7.58 -9.85
C GLY A 52 3.08 6.14 -9.79
N LEU A 53 2.87 5.58 -8.59
CA LEU A 53 2.41 4.20 -8.43
C LEU A 53 1.73 3.94 -7.07
N LEU A 54 0.94 2.87 -7.05
CA LEU A 54 0.50 2.21 -5.83
C LEU A 54 1.29 0.90 -5.66
N ARG A 55 1.85 0.69 -4.48
CA ARG A 55 2.42 -0.60 -4.04
C ARG A 55 1.46 -1.25 -3.05
N THR A 56 1.01 -2.46 -3.34
CA THR A 56 0.18 -3.26 -2.43
C THR A 56 0.85 -4.59 -2.11
N GLN A 57 0.67 -5.06 -0.89
CA GLN A 57 1.19 -6.32 -0.39
C GLN A 57 0.18 -6.90 0.59
N ILE A 58 0.05 -8.21 0.66
CA ILE A 58 -0.93 -8.86 1.55
C ILE A 58 -0.29 -10.02 2.30
N LEU A 59 -0.66 -10.13 3.58
CA LEU A 59 -0.37 -11.23 4.47
C LEU A 59 -1.66 -11.99 4.78
N ASP A 60 -1.65 -13.32 4.63
CA ASP A 60 -2.67 -14.21 5.17
C ASP A 60 -2.41 -14.42 6.67
N ALA A 61 -3.07 -13.61 7.51
CA ALA A 61 -2.94 -13.62 8.96
C ALA A 61 -3.85 -14.68 9.64
N THR A 62 -4.35 -15.65 8.87
CA THR A 62 -5.26 -16.69 9.39
C THR A 62 -4.49 -17.76 10.15
N THR A 63 -4.83 -17.97 11.42
CA THR A 63 -4.19 -18.97 12.28
C THR A 63 -4.77 -20.39 12.11
N THR A 64 -5.92 -20.51 11.46
CA THR A 64 -6.60 -21.79 11.20
C THR A 64 -6.38 -22.28 9.77
N ALA A 65 -6.31 -23.60 9.60
CA ALA A 65 -6.27 -24.21 8.29
C ALA A 65 -7.66 -24.12 7.62
N GLY A 66 -7.72 -23.49 6.43
CA GLY A 66 -8.98 -23.30 5.69
C GLY A 66 -8.91 -22.11 4.75
N GLY A 67 -9.99 -21.84 4.03
CA GLY A 67 -10.10 -20.72 3.09
C GLY A 67 -9.22 -20.88 1.83
N GLY A 68 -9.44 -20.07 0.81
CA GLY A 68 -8.60 -20.02 -0.39
C GLY A 68 -7.26 -19.32 -0.13
N LYS A 69 -6.46 -19.12 -1.18
CA LYS A 69 -5.41 -18.09 -1.10
C LYS A 69 -6.09 -16.73 -1.01
N ILE A 70 -5.54 -15.82 -0.21
CA ILE A 70 -5.98 -14.43 -0.21
C ILE A 70 -5.21 -13.65 -1.27
N SER A 71 -5.89 -12.73 -1.93
CA SER A 71 -5.29 -11.84 -2.92
C SER A 71 -5.84 -10.43 -2.80
N VAL A 72 -4.97 -9.46 -3.02
CA VAL A 72 -5.36 -8.08 -3.27
C VAL A 72 -5.26 -7.77 -4.76
N VAL A 73 -6.33 -7.25 -5.34
CA VAL A 73 -6.36 -6.71 -6.71
C VAL A 73 -6.48 -5.21 -6.61
N SER A 74 -5.53 -4.50 -7.18
CA SER A 74 -5.58 -3.04 -7.28
C SER A 74 -5.91 -2.64 -8.71
N GLN A 75 -6.71 -1.59 -8.87
CA GLN A 75 -7.07 -1.03 -10.16
C GLN A 75 -6.92 0.50 -10.14
N PHE A 76 -6.47 1.03 -11.26
CA PHE A 76 -6.39 2.46 -11.50
C PHE A 76 -6.98 2.75 -12.87
N GLN A 77 -7.88 3.73 -12.92
CA GLN A 77 -8.53 4.17 -14.15
C GLN A 77 -8.22 5.64 -14.38
N ASN A 78 -7.85 5.98 -15.60
CA ASN A 78 -7.90 7.35 -16.11
C ASN A 78 -8.85 7.41 -17.32
N GLU A 79 -8.89 8.55 -18.02
CA GLU A 79 -9.80 8.76 -19.15
C GLU A 79 -9.60 7.78 -20.33
N THR A 80 -8.42 7.16 -20.45
CA THR A 80 -8.04 6.39 -21.65
C THR A 80 -7.72 4.93 -21.37
N MET A 81 -7.51 4.53 -20.12
CA MET A 81 -7.07 3.18 -19.77
C MET A 81 -7.44 2.78 -18.34
N ILE A 82 -7.68 1.47 -18.18
CA ILE A 82 -7.78 0.78 -16.88
C ILE A 82 -6.55 -0.11 -16.76
N LYS A 83 -5.83 0.01 -15.64
CA LYS A 83 -4.71 -0.86 -15.27
C LYS A 83 -5.07 -1.63 -14.02
N ALA A 84 -4.54 -2.84 -13.89
CA ALA A 84 -4.71 -3.66 -12.69
C ALA A 84 -3.42 -4.40 -12.35
N ALA A 85 -3.23 -4.69 -11.06
CA ALA A 85 -2.16 -5.53 -10.55
C ALA A 85 -2.67 -6.36 -9.37
N THR A 86 -2.11 -7.55 -9.17
CA THR A 86 -2.52 -8.47 -8.11
C THR A 86 -1.33 -8.89 -7.27
N ALA A 87 -1.47 -8.84 -5.96
CA ALA A 87 -0.58 -9.50 -5.01
C ALA A 87 -1.35 -10.59 -4.26
N SER A 88 -0.66 -11.68 -3.93
CA SER A 88 -1.23 -12.80 -3.17
C SER A 88 -0.20 -13.27 -2.16
N ASP A 89 -0.66 -13.75 -1.03
CA ASP A 89 0.21 -14.48 -0.10
C ASP A 89 0.27 -15.96 -0.51
N PRO A 90 1.43 -16.47 -0.98
CA PRO A 90 1.55 -17.84 -1.41
C PRO A 90 1.64 -18.83 -0.24
N ASN A 91 2.09 -18.36 0.93
CA ASN A 91 2.41 -19.17 2.08
C ASN A 91 1.41 -18.87 3.20
N ARG A 92 1.30 -19.78 4.17
CA ARG A 92 0.49 -19.57 5.36
C ARG A 92 1.35 -19.82 6.57
N LEU A 93 1.05 -19.11 7.66
CA LEU A 93 1.67 -19.33 8.97
C LEU A 93 3.20 -19.13 8.94
N ASP A 94 3.73 -18.32 8.02
CA ASP A 94 5.13 -17.90 8.01
C ASP A 94 5.33 -16.48 8.53
N ASP A 95 4.23 -15.78 8.88
CA ASP A 95 4.20 -14.37 9.30
C ASP A 95 4.89 -13.43 8.31
N GLN A 96 5.00 -13.82 7.03
CA GLN A 96 5.63 -13.02 5.99
C GLN A 96 4.62 -12.70 4.87
N PRO A 97 4.43 -11.41 4.54
CA PRO A 97 3.55 -11.07 3.43
C PRO A 97 4.10 -11.60 2.10
N GLY A 98 3.20 -11.94 1.18
CA GLY A 98 3.55 -12.34 -0.19
C GLY A 98 4.26 -11.21 -0.97
N PRO A 99 4.77 -11.46 -2.19
CA PRO A 99 5.43 -10.42 -2.99
C PRO A 99 4.48 -9.26 -3.28
N ALA A 100 5.02 -8.04 -3.26
CA ALA A 100 4.23 -6.84 -3.54
C ALA A 100 3.89 -6.71 -5.03
N ALA A 101 2.69 -6.21 -5.30
CA ALA A 101 2.27 -5.75 -6.61
C ALA A 101 2.56 -4.26 -6.76
N ILE A 102 3.04 -3.88 -7.95
CA ILE A 102 3.30 -2.48 -8.32
C ILE A 102 2.33 -2.11 -9.44
N LEU A 103 1.47 -1.13 -9.17
CA LEU A 103 0.51 -0.61 -10.14
C LEU A 103 0.87 0.84 -10.50
N PRO A 104 1.44 1.08 -11.70
CA PRO A 104 1.68 2.43 -12.17
C PRO A 104 0.37 3.22 -12.31
N GLY A 105 0.35 4.44 -11.79
CA GLY A 105 -0.82 5.32 -11.79
C GLY A 105 -0.43 6.78 -11.61
N ALA A 106 -1.33 7.56 -11.03
CA ALA A 106 -1.12 8.96 -10.69
C ALA A 106 -1.81 9.30 -9.37
N ASN A 107 -1.81 10.57 -8.96
CA ASN A 107 -2.71 11.00 -7.88
C ASN A 107 -4.16 10.66 -8.22
N GLY A 108 -4.96 10.43 -7.18
CA GLY A 108 -6.35 10.04 -7.29
C GLY A 108 -6.62 8.68 -6.67
N ALA A 109 -7.76 8.13 -7.03
CA ALA A 109 -8.30 6.94 -6.39
C ALA A 109 -7.84 5.65 -7.08
N PHE A 110 -7.39 4.71 -6.27
CA PHE A 110 -7.17 3.32 -6.65
C PHE A 110 -8.25 2.46 -6.00
N ASN A 111 -8.89 1.63 -6.80
CA ASN A 111 -9.81 0.62 -6.27
C ASN A 111 -8.99 -0.59 -5.81
N VAL A 112 -9.17 -1.04 -4.58
CA VAL A 112 -8.39 -2.12 -3.98
C VAL A 112 -9.34 -3.16 -3.42
N PHE A 113 -9.29 -4.37 -3.95
CA PHE A 113 -10.18 -5.47 -3.60
C PHE A 113 -9.38 -6.57 -2.92
N VAL A 114 -9.71 -6.92 -1.69
CA VAL A 114 -9.13 -8.07 -0.99
C VAL A 114 -10.13 -9.21 -1.03
N HIS A 115 -9.77 -10.34 -1.61
CA HIS A 115 -10.71 -11.44 -1.80
C HIS A 115 -10.05 -12.81 -1.63
N LYS A 116 -10.90 -13.82 -1.50
CA LYS A 116 -10.55 -15.24 -1.59
C LYS A 116 -11.42 -15.94 -2.63
N LEU A 117 -11.04 -17.17 -2.99
CA LEU A 117 -11.76 -17.97 -4.01
C LEU A 117 -12.23 -19.33 -3.49
N LYS A 118 -12.12 -19.59 -2.18
CA LYS A 118 -12.66 -20.80 -1.54
C LYS A 118 -13.28 -20.45 -0.20
N GLU A 119 -14.26 -21.26 0.17
CA GLU A 119 -14.93 -21.18 1.47
C GLU A 119 -13.95 -21.37 2.63
N GLY A 120 -14.33 -20.78 3.76
CA GLY A 120 -13.54 -20.74 4.99
C GLY A 120 -13.05 -19.32 5.27
N PRO A 121 -13.09 -18.88 6.55
CA PRO A 121 -12.79 -17.52 6.93
C PRO A 121 -11.31 -17.20 6.74
N LYS A 122 -11.00 -15.93 6.51
CA LYS A 122 -9.62 -15.43 6.41
C LYS A 122 -9.42 -14.18 7.24
N ASN A 123 -8.29 -14.07 7.89
CA ASN A 123 -7.79 -12.80 8.41
C ASN A 123 -6.63 -12.34 7.55
N TYR A 124 -6.45 -11.03 7.44
CA TYR A 124 -5.35 -10.51 6.65
C TYR A 124 -4.86 -9.16 7.13
N GLN A 125 -3.66 -8.84 6.65
CA GLN A 125 -3.10 -7.50 6.72
C GLN A 125 -2.72 -7.07 5.30
N LEU A 126 -3.37 -5.99 4.84
CA LEU A 126 -3.07 -5.31 3.59
C LEU A 126 -2.13 -4.14 3.89
N THR A 127 -0.95 -4.17 3.29
CA THR A 127 -0.02 -3.03 3.30
C THR A 127 -0.13 -2.29 1.97
N TYR A 128 -0.26 -0.96 2.02
CA TYR A 128 -0.43 -0.12 0.84
C TYR A 128 0.33 1.20 0.93
N HIS A 129 0.90 1.62 -0.20
CA HIS A 129 1.69 2.84 -0.29
C HIS A 129 1.46 3.55 -1.63
N CYS A 130 1.02 4.80 -1.58
CA CYS A 130 1.19 5.70 -2.71
C CYS A 130 2.65 6.16 -2.73
N MET A 131 3.30 6.07 -3.90
CA MET A 131 4.71 6.44 -4.05
C MET A 131 4.95 7.22 -5.33
N THR A 132 5.98 8.07 -5.34
CA THR A 132 6.53 8.68 -6.56
C THR A 132 7.11 7.59 -7.47
N SER A 133 7.44 7.93 -8.72
CA SER A 133 8.12 7.03 -9.65
C SER A 133 9.48 6.54 -9.15
N GLU A 134 10.10 7.30 -8.24
CA GLU A 134 11.40 7.00 -7.61
C GLU A 134 11.26 6.21 -6.30
N GLY A 135 10.02 5.89 -5.89
CA GLY A 135 9.74 5.08 -4.70
C GLY A 135 9.66 5.86 -3.38
N SER A 136 9.58 7.20 -3.43
CA SER A 136 9.33 7.99 -2.21
C SER A 136 7.84 7.99 -1.85
N HIS A 137 7.48 7.86 -0.57
CA HIS A 137 6.07 7.87 -0.15
C HIS A 137 5.40 9.22 -0.43
N THR A 138 4.17 9.18 -0.94
CA THR A 138 3.30 10.34 -1.13
C THR A 138 2.10 10.28 -0.17
N GLY A 139 1.21 11.27 -0.25
CA GLY A 139 0.01 11.30 0.58
C GLY A 139 -0.87 10.10 0.30
N THR A 140 -1.19 9.32 1.33
CA THR A 140 -2.00 8.11 1.22
C THR A 140 -3.11 8.17 2.26
N SER A 141 -4.33 7.85 1.86
CA SER A 141 -5.43 7.54 2.78
C SER A 141 -6.27 6.39 2.23
N LEU A 142 -7.05 5.76 3.10
CA LEU A 142 -7.92 4.65 2.75
C LEU A 142 -9.34 4.90 3.26
N THR A 143 -10.30 4.59 2.40
CA THR A 143 -11.72 4.56 2.73
C THR A 143 -12.26 3.15 2.49
N THR A 144 -12.89 2.55 3.49
CA THR A 144 -13.63 1.29 3.32
C THR A 144 -14.92 1.55 2.57
N ILE A 145 -15.13 0.84 1.46
CA ILE A 145 -16.37 0.87 0.67
C ILE A 145 -17.20 -0.37 0.97
N GLN A 146 -16.57 -1.54 1.10
CA GLN A 146 -17.18 -2.83 1.46
C GLN A 146 -16.23 -3.65 2.34
N ASP A 147 -16.78 -4.47 3.23
CA ASP A 147 -16.07 -5.36 4.17
C ASP A 147 -16.80 -6.71 4.22
N GLN A 148 -16.23 -7.79 3.64
CA GLN A 148 -16.50 -9.24 3.82
C GLN A 148 -15.64 -10.18 2.98
#